data_AF-A0ABD6BTK9-F1
#
_entry.id   AF-A0ABD6BTK9-F1
#
_cell.length_a   1.000
_cell.length_b   1.000
_cell.length_c   1.000
_cell.angle_alpha   90.00
_cell.angle_beta   90.00
_cell.angle_gamma   90.00
#
_symmetry.space_group_name_H-M   'P 1'
#
loop_
_entity.id
_entity.type
_entity.pdbx_description
1 polymer ?
#
loop_
_entity_poly.entity_id
_entity_poly.type
_entity_poly.pdbx_seq_one_letter_code
_entity_poly.pdbx_strand_id
1 'polypeptide(L)'
;MPGESPDIFDIDFRSILTFVVVAAVLIALGILVRAGFGDSGLTILDFAISGLFSAALVILYSRQATIMEGQSDLMRQEVNREARQQHSETLRKRVEIWHGNPEREVGDSPIDTPTLNTPTIGSRSFNSASAAFSAAFPMDQTFHVIPERLRGDRYLEDLLENHAPDLREIVEKLLRLEQEFNETRGDFENDFEVEIQGEYERYTIQETDRLSGWIFDLLVEQNRGLIDDAVEKGRTKVENSTAREHPEKSKIWFQIEVGGGRSFSILAADVTEDEVADIHDLRTEVKKDGMEVMNHVFEQIRDNAPYEAASEGGRILDEGKEATDNLERTLIEYHGRPIIPGDCKYLDEAKLE
;
A
#
# COMPACT_ATOMS: atom_id res chain seq x y z
N MET A 1 -26.23 36.70 -0.20
CA MET A 1 -26.86 37.71 -1.06
C MET A 1 -27.92 36.99 -1.88
N PRO A 2 -29.21 37.36 -1.78
CA PRO A 2 -30.26 36.74 -2.55
C PRO A 2 -30.15 37.24 -3.99
N GLY A 3 -29.99 36.32 -4.94
CA GLY A 3 -30.04 36.63 -6.36
C GLY A 3 -31.46 37.02 -6.74
N GLU A 4 -31.62 38.24 -7.25
CA GLU A 4 -32.83 38.64 -7.95
C GLU A 4 -33.00 37.71 -9.15
N SER A 5 -33.98 36.81 -9.06
CA SER A 5 -34.47 36.07 -10.21
C SER A 5 -34.96 37.08 -11.24
N PRO A 6 -34.46 37.08 -12.49
CA PRO A 6 -35.02 37.93 -13.52
C PRO A 6 -36.50 37.56 -13.68
N ASP A 7 -37.34 38.57 -13.54
CA ASP A 7 -38.79 38.49 -13.57
C ASP A 7 -39.24 37.86 -14.90
N ILE A 8 -39.62 36.58 -14.85
CA ILE A 8 -40.02 35.77 -16.01
C ILE A 8 -41.18 36.45 -16.78
N PHE A 9 -41.92 37.34 -16.12
CA PHE A 9 -43.02 38.11 -16.69
C PHE A 9 -42.62 39.29 -17.60
N ASP A 10 -41.44 39.92 -17.44
CA ASP A 10 -41.06 41.10 -18.25
C ASP A 10 -40.57 40.69 -19.66
N ILE A 11 -40.03 39.48 -19.81
CA ILE A 11 -39.58 38.94 -21.10
C ILE A 11 -40.78 38.55 -21.98
N ASP A 12 -41.84 37.99 -21.38
CA ASP A 12 -43.05 37.59 -22.11
C ASP A 12 -43.86 38.79 -22.60
N PHE A 13 -44.03 39.84 -21.79
CA PHE A 13 -44.80 41.02 -22.19
C PHE A 13 -44.15 41.79 -23.35
N ARG A 14 -42.82 41.97 -23.31
CA ARG A 14 -42.07 42.62 -24.41
C ARG A 14 -42.14 41.81 -25.69
N SER A 15 -42.08 40.48 -25.60
CA SER A 15 -42.18 39.59 -26.75
C SER A 15 -43.57 39.68 -27.41
N ILE A 16 -44.64 39.67 -26.61
CA ILE A 16 -46.02 39.82 -27.08
C ILE A 16 -46.24 41.20 -27.71
N LEU A 17 -45.79 42.28 -27.06
CA LEU A 17 -45.91 43.65 -27.60
C LEU A 17 -45.19 43.80 -28.93
N THR A 18 -43.99 43.22 -29.05
CA THR A 18 -43.22 43.24 -30.29
C THR A 18 -43.96 42.50 -31.41
N PHE A 19 -44.59 41.37 -31.10
CA PHE A 19 -45.39 40.60 -32.05
C PHE A 19 -46.62 41.38 -32.54
N VAL A 20 -47.32 42.09 -31.65
CA VAL A 20 -48.47 42.94 -31.99
C VAL A 20 -48.06 44.11 -32.89
N VAL A 21 -46.94 44.77 -32.59
CA VAL A 21 -46.42 45.87 -33.41
C VAL A 21 -46.01 45.38 -34.79
N VAL A 22 -45.31 44.24 -34.88
CA VAL A 22 -44.92 43.64 -36.17
C VAL A 22 -46.16 43.25 -36.99
N ALA A 23 -47.18 42.65 -36.36
CA ALA A 23 -48.43 42.31 -37.03
C ALA A 23 -49.16 43.55 -37.56
N ALA A 24 -49.23 44.63 -36.78
CA ALA A 24 -49.85 45.89 -37.20
C ALA A 24 -49.11 46.53 -38.40
N VAL A 25 -47.77 46.50 -38.40
CA VAL A 25 -46.95 47.00 -39.51
C VAL A 25 -47.16 46.16 -40.77
N LEU A 26 -47.21 44.83 -40.65
CA LEU A 26 -47.47 43.93 -41.80
C LEU A 26 -48.85 44.16 -42.40
N ILE A 27 -49.88 44.36 -41.57
CA ILE A 27 -51.24 44.69 -42.03
C ILE A 27 -51.24 46.04 -42.76
N ALA A 28 -50.60 47.06 -42.21
CA ALA A 28 -50.50 48.38 -42.83
C ALA A 28 -49.77 48.32 -44.19
N LEU A 29 -48.68 47.55 -44.28
CA LEU A 29 -47.93 47.35 -45.52
C LEU A 29 -48.77 46.63 -46.58
N GLY A 30 -49.53 45.60 -46.18
CA GLY A 30 -50.42 44.87 -47.09
C GLY A 30 -51.54 45.74 -47.67
N ILE A 31 -52.12 46.63 -46.86
CA ILE A 31 -53.13 47.60 -47.31
C ILE A 31 -52.53 48.58 -48.33
N LEU A 32 -51.32 49.08 -48.07
CA LEU A 32 -50.61 50.02 -48.95
C LEU A 32 -50.24 49.39 -50.30
N VAL A 33 -49.71 48.16 -50.28
CA VAL A 33 -49.32 47.43 -51.49
C VAL A 33 -50.55 47.06 -52.33
N ARG A 34 -51.66 46.65 -51.70
CA ARG A 34 -52.93 46.40 -52.39
C ARG A 34 -53.46 47.65 -53.09
N ALA A 35 -53.36 48.81 -52.44
CA ALA A 35 -53.82 50.08 -53.00
C ALA A 35 -52.97 50.54 -54.21
N GLY A 36 -51.66 50.24 -54.21
CA GLY A 36 -50.75 50.67 -55.27
C GLY A 36 -50.62 49.71 -56.46
N PHE A 37 -50.71 48.39 -56.24
CA PHE A 37 -50.37 47.38 -57.24
C PHE A 37 -51.47 46.34 -57.50
N GLY A 38 -52.65 46.48 -56.87
CA GLY A 38 -53.76 45.53 -57.00
C GLY A 38 -53.43 44.14 -56.43
N ASP A 39 -54.18 43.12 -56.83
CA ASP A 39 -54.07 41.76 -56.28
C ASP A 39 -52.72 41.07 -56.62
N SER A 40 -52.02 41.53 -57.67
CA SER A 40 -50.66 41.06 -58.00
C SER A 40 -49.58 41.57 -57.04
N GLY A 41 -49.81 42.70 -56.36
CA GLY A 41 -48.93 43.19 -55.30
C GLY A 41 -49.02 42.36 -54.02
N LEU A 42 -50.21 41.83 -53.71
CA LEU A 42 -50.43 40.97 -52.55
C LEU A 42 -49.67 39.63 -52.67
N THR A 43 -49.55 39.07 -53.88
CA THR A 43 -48.78 37.84 -54.10
C THR A 43 -47.28 38.06 -53.92
N ILE A 44 -46.73 39.20 -54.36
CA ILE A 44 -45.31 39.55 -54.12
C ILE A 44 -45.04 39.76 -52.61
N LEU A 45 -45.99 40.40 -51.91
CA LEU A 45 -45.92 40.59 -50.46
C LEU A 45 -45.93 39.24 -49.72
N ASP A 46 -46.82 38.32 -50.09
CA ASP A 46 -46.89 36.98 -49.49
C ASP A 46 -45.60 36.18 -49.71
N PHE A 47 -45.01 36.24 -50.92
CA PHE A 47 -43.70 35.64 -51.20
C PHE A 47 -42.59 36.25 -50.35
N ALA A 48 -42.57 37.57 -50.19
CA ALA A 48 -41.56 38.27 -49.39
C ALA A 48 -41.70 37.94 -47.89
N ILE A 49 -42.93 37.93 -47.36
CA ILE A 49 -43.24 37.59 -45.96
C ILE A 49 -42.87 36.13 -45.68
N SER A 50 -43.26 35.20 -46.56
CA SER A 50 -42.93 33.78 -46.44
C SER A 50 -41.41 33.54 -46.48
N GLY A 51 -40.70 34.24 -47.37
CA GLY A 51 -39.24 34.20 -47.44
C GLY A 51 -38.58 34.74 -46.17
N LEU A 52 -39.12 35.83 -45.59
CA LEU A 52 -38.61 36.45 -44.38
C LEU A 52 -38.86 35.57 -43.14
N PHE A 53 -40.03 34.95 -43.02
CA PHE A 53 -40.31 33.97 -41.96
C PHE A 53 -39.45 32.73 -42.09
N SER A 54 -39.22 32.24 -43.31
CA SER A 54 -38.33 31.09 -43.55
C SER A 54 -36.88 31.43 -43.15
N ALA A 55 -36.39 32.61 -43.51
CA ALA A 55 -35.07 33.08 -43.09
C ALA A 55 -34.97 33.27 -41.57
N ALA A 56 -36.00 33.84 -40.93
CA ALA A 56 -36.07 33.99 -39.48
C ALA A 56 -36.07 32.64 -38.76
N LEU A 57 -36.82 31.65 -39.29
CA LEU A 57 -36.80 30.27 -38.79
C LEU A 57 -35.42 29.65 -38.91
N VAL A 58 -34.74 29.78 -40.05
CA VAL A 58 -33.36 29.28 -40.23
C VAL A 58 -32.40 29.93 -39.24
N ILE A 59 -32.50 31.26 -39.03
CA ILE A 59 -31.67 31.97 -38.05
C ILE A 59 -31.94 31.47 -36.63
N LEU A 60 -33.22 31.33 -36.25
CA LEU A 60 -33.62 30.82 -34.94
C LEU A 60 -33.15 29.38 -34.71
N TYR A 61 -33.34 28.49 -35.70
CA TYR A 61 -32.84 27.12 -35.65
C TYR A 61 -31.31 27.07 -35.54
N SER A 62 -30.58 27.90 -36.30
CA SER A 62 -29.12 27.96 -36.19
C SER A 62 -28.68 28.38 -34.80
N ARG A 63 -29.35 29.38 -34.20
CA ARG A 63 -29.04 29.87 -32.86
C ARG A 63 -29.37 28.83 -31.78
N GLN A 64 -30.48 28.12 -31.94
CA GLN A 64 -30.83 27.01 -31.06
C GLN A 64 -29.81 25.87 -31.15
N ALA A 65 -29.32 25.54 -32.35
CA ALA A 65 -28.27 24.55 -32.54
C ALA A 65 -26.96 24.97 -31.84
N THR A 66 -26.52 26.21 -31.99
CA THR A 66 -25.30 26.71 -31.32
C THR A 66 -25.42 26.70 -29.79
N ILE A 67 -26.61 27.01 -29.26
CA ILE A 67 -26.87 26.95 -27.80
C ILE A 67 -26.84 25.49 -27.32
N MET A 68 -27.43 24.55 -28.05
CA MET A 68 -27.39 23.13 -27.71
C MET A 68 -25.98 22.55 -27.78
N GLU A 69 -25.19 22.91 -28.78
CA GLU A 69 -23.77 22.55 -28.87
C GLU A 69 -22.99 23.07 -27.65
N GLY A 70 -23.18 24.36 -27.29
CA GLY A 70 -22.54 24.94 -26.10
C GLY A 70 -22.96 24.27 -24.79
N GLN A 71 -24.24 23.89 -24.64
CA GLN A 71 -24.71 23.13 -23.48
C GLN A 71 -24.14 21.71 -23.44
N SER A 72 -24.03 21.04 -24.58
CA SER A 72 -23.42 19.71 -24.68
C SER A 72 -21.94 19.73 -24.30
N ASP A 73 -21.20 20.74 -24.77
CA ASP A 73 -19.79 20.91 -24.44
C ASP A 73 -19.58 21.21 -22.95
N LEU A 74 -20.41 22.06 -22.35
CA LEU A 74 -20.39 22.33 -20.91
C LEU A 74 -20.71 21.07 -20.09
N MET A 75 -21.74 20.31 -20.48
CA MET A 75 -22.07 19.03 -19.84
C MET A 75 -20.90 18.05 -19.92
N ARG A 76 -20.26 17.93 -21.08
CA ARG A 76 -19.06 17.09 -21.26
C ARG A 76 -17.90 17.54 -20.39
N GLN A 77 -17.70 18.85 -20.22
CA GLN A 77 -16.66 19.38 -19.32
C GLN A 77 -16.96 19.08 -17.85
N GLU A 78 -18.21 19.22 -17.42
CA GLU A 78 -18.63 18.90 -16.04
C GLU A 78 -18.51 17.41 -15.75
N VAL A 79 -18.98 16.54 -16.64
CA VAL A 79 -18.85 15.08 -16.50
C VAL A 79 -17.38 14.66 -16.44
N ASN A 80 -16.53 15.21 -17.31
CA ASN A 80 -15.09 14.94 -17.27
C ASN A 80 -14.44 15.45 -15.97
N ARG A 81 -14.91 16.57 -15.42
CA ARG A 81 -14.42 17.11 -14.15
C ARG A 81 -14.82 16.20 -12.99
N GLU A 82 -16.07 15.75 -12.96
CA GLU A 82 -16.59 14.85 -11.93
C GLU A 82 -15.86 13.49 -11.98
N ALA A 83 -15.70 12.91 -13.17
CA ALA A 83 -14.97 11.65 -13.34
C ALA A 83 -13.51 11.74 -12.83
N ARG A 84 -12.82 12.85 -13.12
CA ARG A 84 -11.48 13.11 -12.57
C ARG A 84 -11.47 13.22 -11.06
N GLN A 85 -12.45 13.91 -10.48
CA GLN A 85 -12.57 14.05 -9.03
C GLN A 85 -12.81 12.68 -8.36
N GLN A 86 -13.75 11.89 -8.88
CA GLN A 86 -14.03 10.54 -8.37
C GLN A 86 -12.82 9.61 -8.49
N HIS A 87 -12.07 9.70 -9.60
CA HIS A 87 -10.83 8.95 -9.78
C HIS A 87 -9.78 9.35 -8.74
N SER A 88 -9.49 10.64 -8.60
CA SER A 88 -8.56 11.16 -7.58
C SER A 88 -8.97 10.77 -6.16
N GLU A 89 -10.26 10.82 -5.82
CA GLU A 89 -10.78 10.37 -4.52
C GLU A 89 -10.59 8.87 -4.30
N THR A 90 -10.78 8.07 -5.35
CA THR A 90 -10.56 6.62 -5.30
C THR A 90 -9.09 6.30 -5.05
N LEU A 91 -8.17 6.93 -5.79
CA LEU A 91 -6.73 6.79 -5.58
C LEU A 91 -6.32 7.21 -4.16
N ARG A 92 -6.84 8.33 -3.67
CA ARG A 92 -6.58 8.82 -2.32
C ARG A 92 -7.07 7.85 -1.25
N LYS A 93 -8.24 7.23 -1.46
CA LYS A 93 -8.75 6.17 -0.58
C LYS A 93 -7.84 4.94 -0.58
N ARG A 94 -7.17 4.61 -1.68
CA ARG A 94 -6.18 3.52 -1.71
C ARG A 94 -4.93 3.88 -0.92
N VAL A 95 -4.44 5.11 -1.04
CA VAL A 95 -3.34 5.64 -0.21
C VAL A 95 -3.72 5.60 1.28
N GLU A 96 -4.93 6.02 1.65
CA GLU A 96 -5.44 5.95 3.01
C GLU A 96 -5.50 4.50 3.55
N ILE A 97 -5.95 3.56 2.72
CA ILE A 97 -5.98 2.13 3.06
C ILE A 97 -4.54 1.58 3.20
N TRP A 98 -3.58 2.03 2.38
CA TRP A 98 -2.20 1.59 2.51
C TRP A 98 -1.51 2.17 3.74
N HIS A 99 -1.67 3.47 3.96
CA HIS A 99 -1.12 4.14 5.13
C HIS A 99 -1.75 3.62 6.43
N GLY A 100 -3.06 3.37 6.42
CA GLY A 100 -3.84 3.15 7.63
C GLY A 100 -4.28 4.45 8.29
N ASN A 101 -4.75 4.36 9.53
CA ASN A 101 -5.22 5.51 10.30
C ASN A 101 -4.39 5.67 11.59
N PRO A 102 -3.30 6.45 11.56
CA PRO A 102 -2.46 6.68 12.75
C PRO A 102 -3.11 7.65 13.76
N GLU A 103 -4.12 8.42 13.37
CA GLU A 103 -4.83 9.39 14.22
C GLU A 103 -6.06 8.81 14.93
N ARG A 104 -6.45 7.56 14.63
CA ARG A 104 -7.55 6.90 15.33
C ARG A 104 -7.12 6.59 16.76
N GLU A 105 -7.74 7.27 17.73
CA GLU A 105 -7.66 6.86 19.14
C GLU A 105 -8.01 5.37 19.25
N VAL A 106 -7.18 4.64 20.00
CA VAL A 106 -7.39 3.22 20.30
C VAL A 106 -8.80 3.07 20.87
N GLY A 107 -9.71 2.48 20.09
CA GLY A 107 -11.02 2.12 20.61
C GLY A 107 -10.88 0.98 21.61
N ASP A 108 -11.80 0.88 22.58
CA ASP A 108 -11.84 -0.20 23.59
C ASP A 108 -11.95 -1.62 22.99
N SER A 109 -12.12 -1.74 21.67
CA SER A 109 -12.16 -3.02 20.96
C SER A 109 -10.77 -3.42 20.43
N PRO A 110 -10.31 -4.67 20.62
CA PRO A 110 -9.05 -5.18 20.07
C PRO A 110 -8.90 -5.07 18.53
N ILE A 111 -10.00 -4.79 17.83
CA ILE A 111 -10.10 -4.60 16.38
C ILE A 111 -9.75 -3.15 15.97
N ASP A 112 -9.84 -2.18 16.89
CA ASP A 112 -9.57 -0.75 16.66
C ASP A 112 -8.17 -0.36 17.19
N THR A 113 -7.16 -1.20 16.96
CA THR A 113 -5.77 -0.78 17.12
C THR A 113 -5.34 0.07 15.91
N PRO A 114 -4.67 1.22 16.12
CA PRO A 114 -4.08 2.01 15.05
C PRO A 114 -2.99 1.15 14.39
N THR A 115 -3.39 0.44 13.35
CA THR A 115 -2.52 -0.45 12.59
C THR A 115 -2.02 0.37 11.42
N LEU A 116 -0.79 0.85 11.55
CA LEU A 116 0.01 1.19 10.37
C LEU A 116 -0.04 -0.04 9.45
N ASN A 117 -0.54 0.14 8.24
CA ASN A 117 -0.57 -0.93 7.24
C ASN A 117 0.68 -0.85 6.34
N THR A 118 1.76 -0.27 6.85
CA THR A 118 3.08 -0.27 6.25
C THR A 118 3.92 -1.42 6.81
N PRO A 119 4.93 -1.90 6.07
CA PRO A 119 5.89 -2.84 6.63
C PRO A 119 6.65 -2.17 7.79
N THR A 120 7.23 -2.98 8.68
CA THR A 120 8.06 -2.46 9.79
C THR A 120 9.37 -3.21 9.88
N ILE A 121 10.44 -2.48 10.19
CA ILE A 121 11.77 -3.08 10.37
C ILE A 121 12.01 -3.32 11.85
N GLY A 122 12.09 -4.60 12.23
CA GLY A 122 12.44 -5.04 13.57
C GLY A 122 13.93 -4.91 13.85
N SER A 123 14.38 -5.42 15.00
CA SER A 123 15.81 -5.46 15.35
C SER A 123 16.64 -6.34 14.41
N ARG A 124 16.02 -7.37 13.84
CA ARG A 124 16.68 -8.48 13.13
C ARG A 124 15.91 -9.02 11.93
N SER A 125 14.87 -8.32 11.49
CA SER A 125 13.91 -8.86 10.51
C SER A 125 13.08 -7.78 9.83
N PHE A 126 12.69 -8.05 8.60
CA PHE A 126 11.59 -7.36 7.93
C PHE A 126 10.24 -7.95 8.40
N ASN A 127 9.30 -7.10 8.76
CA ASN A 127 7.93 -7.51 9.04
C ASN A 127 7.02 -6.93 7.96
N SER A 128 6.24 -7.79 7.33
CA SER A 128 5.27 -7.41 6.30
C SER A 128 4.27 -6.37 6.81
N ALA A 129 3.75 -5.57 5.88
CA ALA A 129 2.56 -4.77 6.09
C ALA A 129 1.43 -5.64 6.65
N SER A 130 0.78 -5.16 7.72
CA SER A 130 -0.27 -5.90 8.43
C SER A 130 -1.26 -6.55 7.48
N ALA A 131 -1.34 -7.88 7.51
CA ALA A 131 -2.56 -8.57 7.15
C ALA A 131 -3.55 -8.30 8.29
N ALA A 132 -4.72 -7.73 7.98
CA ALA A 132 -5.80 -7.51 8.95
C ALA A 132 -6.25 -8.79 9.72
N PHE A 133 -5.66 -9.94 9.42
CA PHE A 133 -5.71 -11.19 10.15
C PHE A 133 -4.28 -11.73 10.37
N SER A 134 -3.64 -11.37 11.48
CA SER A 134 -2.48 -12.14 11.96
C SER A 134 -2.98 -13.48 12.50
N ALA A 135 -3.02 -14.48 11.62
CA ALA A 135 -3.15 -15.87 12.05
C ALA A 135 -1.96 -16.23 12.95
N ALA A 136 -2.24 -16.89 14.07
CA ALA A 136 -1.30 -17.26 15.13
C ALA A 136 -0.24 -18.32 14.73
N PHE A 137 0.09 -18.43 13.45
CA PHE A 137 1.03 -19.42 12.92
C PHE A 137 2.03 -18.74 11.97
N PRO A 138 3.33 -18.75 12.29
CA PRO A 138 4.37 -18.30 11.38
C PRO A 138 4.61 -19.41 10.36
N MET A 139 3.83 -19.43 9.28
CA MET A 139 4.12 -20.21 8.08
C MET A 139 4.61 -19.23 7.04
N ASP A 140 5.87 -19.37 6.64
CA ASP A 140 6.50 -18.85 5.41
C ASP A 140 5.72 -17.70 4.74
N GLN A 141 5.62 -16.57 5.44
CA GLN A 141 4.92 -15.41 4.93
C GLN A 141 5.91 -14.65 4.07
N THR A 142 5.75 -14.73 2.75
CA THR A 142 6.43 -13.85 1.80
C THR A 142 6.34 -12.41 2.27
N PHE A 143 7.46 -11.69 2.24
CA PHE A 143 7.49 -10.30 2.65
C PHE A 143 6.61 -9.43 1.74
N HIS A 144 5.82 -8.54 2.35
CA HIS A 144 4.83 -7.75 1.65
C HIS A 144 4.89 -6.29 2.08
N VAL A 145 5.17 -5.39 1.14
CA VAL A 145 5.18 -3.93 1.36
C VAL A 145 3.77 -3.33 1.25
N ILE A 146 2.97 -3.88 0.34
CA ILE A 146 1.57 -3.49 0.11
C ILE A 146 0.67 -4.42 0.93
N PRO A 147 -0.32 -3.88 1.67
CA PRO A 147 -1.31 -4.67 2.40
C PRO A 147 -2.03 -5.67 1.52
N GLU A 148 -2.33 -6.85 2.07
CA GLU A 148 -3.01 -7.93 1.33
C GLU A 148 -4.33 -7.46 0.68
N ARG A 149 -5.08 -6.60 1.38
CA ARG A 149 -6.36 -6.05 0.91
C ARG A 149 -6.26 -5.17 -0.35
N LEU A 150 -5.06 -4.72 -0.69
CA LEU A 150 -4.78 -3.88 -1.87
C LEU A 150 -4.04 -4.65 -2.97
N ARG A 151 -3.71 -5.92 -2.76
CA ARG A 151 -3.01 -6.73 -3.75
C ARG A 151 -3.90 -6.99 -4.96
N GLY A 152 -3.37 -6.70 -6.15
CA GLY A 152 -4.13 -6.81 -7.41
C GLY A 152 -5.28 -5.81 -7.53
N ASP A 153 -5.30 -4.75 -6.69
CA ASP A 153 -6.26 -3.66 -6.87
C ASP A 153 -5.84 -2.79 -8.06
N ARG A 154 -6.69 -2.77 -9.08
CA ARG A 154 -6.46 -2.03 -10.34
C ARG A 154 -6.18 -0.53 -10.15
N TYR A 155 -6.71 0.09 -9.10
CA TYR A 155 -6.52 1.52 -8.84
C TYR A 155 -5.21 1.77 -8.11
N LEU A 156 -4.73 0.81 -7.30
CA LEU A 156 -3.37 0.86 -6.77
C LEU A 156 -2.34 0.66 -7.88
N GLU A 157 -2.56 -0.26 -8.82
CA GLU A 157 -1.69 -0.41 -9.99
C GLU A 157 -1.61 0.89 -10.79
N ASP A 158 -2.76 1.51 -11.09
CA ASP A 158 -2.82 2.82 -11.75
C ASP A 158 -2.12 3.93 -10.96
N LEU A 159 -2.27 3.93 -9.63
CA LEU A 159 -1.55 4.84 -8.75
C LEU A 159 -0.04 4.68 -8.94
N LEU A 160 0.48 3.45 -8.85
CA LEU A 160 1.92 3.15 -8.90
C LEU A 160 2.52 3.35 -10.30
N GLU A 161 1.74 3.14 -11.36
CA GLU A 161 2.23 3.28 -12.74
C GLU A 161 2.16 4.71 -13.25
N ASN A 162 1.05 5.43 -13.00
CA ASN A 162 0.74 6.67 -13.69
C ASN A 162 0.77 7.91 -12.79
N HIS A 163 0.54 7.77 -11.48
CA HIS A 163 0.30 8.90 -10.60
C HIS A 163 1.33 9.09 -9.47
N ALA A 164 1.98 8.01 -9.05
CA ALA A 164 2.95 7.96 -7.96
C ALA A 164 4.06 6.90 -8.24
N PRO A 165 4.86 7.09 -9.32
CA PRO A 165 5.94 6.16 -9.66
C PRO A 165 7.04 6.10 -8.59
N ASP A 166 7.20 7.15 -7.79
CA ASP A 166 8.06 7.17 -6.62
C ASP A 166 7.63 6.18 -5.53
N LEU A 167 6.33 5.98 -5.29
CA LEU A 167 5.84 4.93 -4.40
C LEU A 167 6.23 3.54 -4.92
N ARG A 168 6.17 3.33 -6.24
CA ARG A 168 6.61 2.07 -6.86
C ARG A 168 8.11 1.84 -6.67
N GLU A 169 8.93 2.85 -6.88
CA GLU A 169 10.38 2.77 -6.64
C GLU A 169 10.72 2.41 -5.19
N ILE A 170 9.98 2.98 -4.22
CA ILE A 170 10.17 2.66 -2.80
C ILE A 170 9.74 1.21 -2.50
N VAL A 171 8.63 0.73 -3.08
CA VAL A 171 8.19 -0.67 -2.95
C VAL A 171 9.24 -1.63 -3.51
N GLU A 172 9.71 -1.38 -4.73
CA GLU A 172 10.75 -2.20 -5.37
C GLU A 172 12.05 -2.20 -4.57
N LYS A 173 12.44 -1.04 -4.01
CA LYS A 173 13.59 -0.93 -3.12
C LYS A 173 13.43 -1.80 -1.86
N LEU A 174 12.29 -1.73 -1.18
CA LEU A 174 12.05 -2.51 0.04
C LEU A 174 12.04 -4.02 -0.22
N LEU A 175 11.44 -4.47 -1.33
CA LEU A 175 11.47 -5.88 -1.72
C LEU A 175 12.89 -6.36 -2.02
N ARG A 176 13.69 -5.54 -2.72
CA ARG A 176 15.10 -5.86 -2.98
C ARG A 176 15.92 -5.94 -1.69
N LEU A 177 15.75 -4.99 -0.77
CA LEU A 177 16.47 -5.02 0.52
C LEU A 177 16.12 -6.25 1.36
N GLU A 178 14.85 -6.69 1.34
CA GLU A 178 14.48 -7.92 2.05
C GLU A 178 15.11 -9.16 1.43
N GLN A 179 15.15 -9.23 0.09
CA GLN A 179 15.86 -10.29 -0.61
C GLN A 179 17.36 -10.27 -0.29
N GLU A 180 18.02 -9.11 -0.40
CA GLU A 180 19.44 -8.93 -0.08
C GLU A 180 19.74 -9.34 1.38
N PHE A 181 18.85 -9.02 2.32
CA PHE A 181 18.98 -9.44 3.72
C PHE A 181 18.92 -10.96 3.88
N ASN A 182 17.96 -11.62 3.22
CA ASN A 182 17.80 -13.07 3.27
C ASN A 182 18.97 -13.79 2.59
N GLU A 183 19.48 -13.26 1.48
CA GLU A 183 20.68 -13.76 0.80
C GLU A 183 21.91 -13.63 1.73
N THR A 184 22.12 -12.45 2.32
CA THR A 184 23.22 -12.21 3.28
C THR A 184 23.14 -13.14 4.50
N ARG A 185 21.92 -13.40 4.99
CA ARG A 185 21.70 -14.37 6.06
C ARG A 185 22.04 -15.79 5.61
N GLY A 186 21.61 -16.19 4.42
CA GLY A 186 21.92 -17.50 3.85
C GLY A 186 23.43 -17.69 3.66
N ASP A 187 24.13 -16.67 3.17
CA ASP A 187 25.59 -16.68 3.04
C ASP A 187 26.28 -16.82 4.40
N PHE A 188 25.82 -16.08 5.42
CA PHE A 188 26.30 -16.27 6.80
C PHE A 188 26.08 -17.70 7.27
N GLU A 189 24.87 -18.26 7.09
CA GLU A 189 24.54 -19.61 7.54
C GLU A 189 25.38 -20.69 6.81
N ASN A 190 25.75 -20.45 5.54
CA ASN A 190 26.62 -21.35 4.76
C ASN A 190 28.09 -21.25 5.17
N ASP A 191 28.58 -20.04 5.46
CA ASP A 191 29.97 -19.77 5.83
C ASP A 191 30.23 -20.00 7.34
N PHE A 192 29.18 -20.19 8.14
CA PHE A 192 29.28 -20.44 9.56
C PHE A 192 29.78 -21.87 9.84
N GLU A 193 31.08 -22.06 9.67
CA GLU A 193 31.77 -23.33 9.96
C GLU A 193 32.30 -23.33 11.40
N VAL A 194 31.41 -23.58 12.36
CA VAL A 194 31.77 -23.81 13.77
C VAL A 194 31.56 -25.29 14.06
N GLU A 195 32.60 -25.97 14.53
CA GLU A 195 32.50 -27.38 14.93
C GLU A 195 31.63 -27.48 16.20
N ILE A 196 30.35 -27.83 16.01
CA ILE A 196 29.37 -27.93 17.09
C ILE A 196 29.00 -29.40 17.26
N GLN A 197 29.96 -30.15 17.79
CA GLN A 197 29.75 -31.54 18.18
C GLN A 197 30.41 -31.81 19.53
N GLY A 198 29.63 -32.32 20.48
CA GLY A 198 30.12 -32.84 21.75
C GLY A 198 29.77 -34.32 21.86
N GLU A 199 30.79 -35.19 21.88
CA GLU A 199 30.60 -36.62 22.10
C GLU A 199 30.73 -36.94 23.59
N TYR A 200 29.68 -37.53 24.16
CA TYR A 200 29.62 -37.94 25.55
C TYR A 200 29.25 -39.42 25.64
N GLU A 201 29.51 -40.03 26.79
CA GLU A 201 29.32 -41.48 26.99
C GLU A 201 27.87 -41.95 26.73
N ARG A 202 26.88 -41.09 27.02
CA ARG A 202 25.44 -41.42 27.01
C ARG A 202 24.63 -40.68 25.93
N TYR A 203 25.22 -39.69 25.27
CA TYR A 203 24.56 -38.87 24.25
C TYR A 203 25.57 -38.12 23.37
N THR A 204 25.10 -37.62 22.23
CA THR A 204 25.86 -36.72 21.37
C THR A 204 25.12 -35.41 21.20
N ILE A 205 25.79 -34.28 21.46
CA ILE A 205 25.23 -32.94 21.25
C ILE A 205 25.59 -32.48 19.84
N GLN A 206 24.57 -32.01 19.11
CA GLN A 206 24.69 -31.44 17.78
C GLN A 206 23.89 -30.14 17.70
N GLU A 207 24.24 -29.29 16.74
CA GLU A 207 23.46 -28.10 16.43
C GLU A 207 22.09 -28.41 15.83
N THR A 208 21.17 -27.45 15.97
CA THR A 208 19.94 -27.43 15.18
C THR A 208 20.08 -26.46 14.01
N ASP A 209 19.14 -26.54 13.07
CA ASP A 209 18.95 -25.61 11.95
C ASP A 209 18.75 -24.14 12.35
N ARG A 210 18.64 -23.83 13.66
CA ARG A 210 18.36 -22.48 14.16
C ARG A 210 19.56 -21.82 14.83
N LEU A 211 20.66 -22.53 15.05
CA LEU A 211 21.80 -21.98 15.78
C LEU A 211 22.49 -20.87 14.99
N SER A 212 22.93 -21.17 13.76
CA SER A 212 23.60 -20.20 12.87
C SER A 212 22.77 -18.92 12.68
N GLY A 213 21.50 -19.07 12.32
CA GLY A 213 20.58 -17.93 12.17
C GLY A 213 20.34 -17.14 13.46
N TRP A 214 20.37 -17.78 14.63
CA TRP A 214 20.28 -17.09 15.91
C TRP A 214 21.56 -16.30 16.26
N ILE A 215 22.74 -16.84 15.92
CA ILE A 215 24.01 -16.12 16.07
C ILE A 215 24.04 -14.91 15.13
N PHE A 216 23.61 -15.09 13.88
CA PHE A 216 23.46 -13.98 12.92
C PHE A 216 22.60 -12.86 13.52
N ASP A 217 21.42 -13.19 14.03
CA ASP A 217 20.51 -12.22 14.66
C ASP A 217 21.21 -11.42 15.79
N LEU A 218 21.97 -12.08 16.67
CA LEU A 218 22.70 -11.41 17.76
C LEU A 218 23.79 -10.46 17.22
N LEU A 219 24.54 -10.90 16.23
CA LEU A 219 25.61 -10.09 15.62
C LEU A 219 25.05 -8.89 14.85
N VAL A 220 23.91 -9.05 14.18
CA VAL A 220 23.17 -7.94 13.56
C VAL A 220 22.73 -6.94 14.61
N GLU A 221 22.14 -7.39 15.72
CA GLU A 221 21.73 -6.50 16.82
C GLU A 221 22.91 -5.71 17.40
N GLN A 222 24.09 -6.34 17.54
CA GLN A 222 25.30 -5.66 17.99
C GLN A 222 25.79 -4.62 16.97
N ASN A 223 25.85 -4.98 15.69
CA ASN A 223 26.28 -4.07 14.62
C ASN A 223 25.39 -2.82 14.52
N ARG A 224 24.09 -2.98 14.78
CA ARG A 224 23.12 -1.88 14.81
C ARG A 224 23.14 -1.07 16.12
N GLY A 225 24.02 -1.43 17.06
CA GLY A 225 24.16 -0.77 18.36
C GLY A 225 22.97 -0.98 19.31
N LEU A 226 22.17 -2.04 19.09
CA LEU A 226 21.02 -2.37 19.95
C LEU A 226 21.45 -3.16 21.19
N ILE A 227 22.59 -3.84 21.12
CA ILE A 227 23.26 -4.50 22.23
C ILE A 227 24.76 -4.18 22.17
N ASP A 228 25.42 -4.13 23.33
CA ASP A 228 26.85 -3.79 23.40
C ASP A 228 27.76 -4.96 22.99
N ASP A 229 27.37 -6.18 23.36
CA ASP A 229 28.16 -7.40 23.16
C ASP A 229 27.23 -8.60 22.87
N ALA A 230 27.29 -9.12 21.65
CA ALA A 230 26.51 -10.28 21.21
C ALA A 230 26.88 -11.55 21.97
N VAL A 231 28.16 -11.75 22.30
CA VAL A 231 28.64 -12.92 23.02
C VAL A 231 28.11 -12.92 24.44
N GLU A 232 28.25 -11.80 25.16
CA GLU A 232 27.75 -11.70 26.53
C GLU A 232 26.22 -11.84 26.60
N LYS A 233 25.51 -11.22 25.64
CA LYS A 233 24.06 -11.37 25.51
C LYS A 233 23.66 -12.81 25.22
N GLY A 234 24.39 -13.48 24.32
CA GLY A 234 24.21 -14.89 23.98
C GLY A 234 24.41 -15.79 25.18
N ARG A 235 25.50 -15.60 25.96
CA ARG A 235 25.78 -16.32 27.21
C ARG A 235 24.66 -16.18 28.21
N THR A 236 24.19 -14.96 28.47
CA THR A 236 23.05 -14.71 29.36
C THR A 236 21.79 -15.47 28.91
N LYS A 237 21.52 -15.56 27.60
CA LYS A 237 20.37 -16.33 27.07
C LYS A 237 20.57 -17.84 27.22
N VAL A 238 21.79 -18.32 27.01
CA VAL A 238 22.16 -19.73 27.18
C VAL A 238 22.11 -20.16 28.64
N GLU A 239 22.48 -19.32 29.60
CA GLU A 239 22.36 -19.61 31.04
C GLU A 239 20.90 -19.80 31.46
N ASN A 240 20.01 -18.97 30.91
CA ASN A 240 18.56 -19.03 31.13
C ASN A 240 17.85 -20.10 30.29
N SER A 241 18.59 -20.90 29.52
CA SER A 241 18.02 -21.99 28.71
C SER A 241 17.36 -23.08 29.55
N THR A 242 16.55 -23.89 28.88
CA THR A 242 15.96 -25.09 29.46
C THR A 242 16.23 -26.31 28.59
N ALA A 243 16.52 -27.45 29.23
CA ALA A 243 16.56 -28.74 28.56
C ALA A 243 15.17 -29.37 28.61
N ARG A 244 14.62 -29.76 27.45
CA ARG A 244 13.32 -30.42 27.34
C ARG A 244 13.42 -31.65 26.46
N GLU A 245 12.71 -32.71 26.83
CA GLU A 245 12.56 -33.88 25.95
C GLU A 245 11.80 -33.51 24.68
N HIS A 246 12.28 -34.04 23.56
CA HIS A 246 11.55 -34.00 22.30
C HIS A 246 10.31 -34.91 22.43
N PRO A 247 9.11 -34.46 22.01
CA PRO A 247 7.87 -35.22 22.22
C PRO A 247 7.84 -36.59 21.50
N GLU A 248 8.50 -36.69 20.35
CA GLU A 248 8.42 -37.88 19.47
C GLU A 248 9.76 -38.60 19.21
N LYS A 249 10.90 -38.06 19.65
CA LYS A 249 12.24 -38.60 19.33
C LYS A 249 13.03 -38.78 20.62
N SER A 250 13.99 -39.70 20.63
CA SER A 250 14.96 -39.89 21.72
C SER A 250 16.01 -38.76 21.75
N LYS A 251 15.54 -37.51 21.85
CA LYS A 251 16.35 -36.30 21.85
C LYS A 251 16.00 -35.40 23.03
N ILE A 252 17.01 -34.72 23.56
CA ILE A 252 16.81 -33.62 24.51
C ILE A 252 17.15 -32.31 23.80
N TRP A 253 16.19 -31.40 23.73
CA TRP A 253 16.34 -30.07 23.15
C TRP A 253 16.87 -29.07 24.16
N PHE A 254 17.90 -28.33 23.76
CA PHE A 254 18.41 -27.17 24.47
C PHE A 254 17.70 -25.91 23.97
N GLN A 255 16.69 -25.45 24.72
CA GLN A 255 15.82 -24.35 24.32
C GLN A 255 16.21 -23.02 24.94
N ILE A 256 16.27 -21.98 24.11
CA ILE A 256 16.44 -20.60 24.54
C ILE A 256 15.13 -19.82 24.40
N GLU A 257 14.90 -18.88 25.32
CA GLU A 257 13.77 -17.94 25.24
C GLU A 257 14.15 -16.70 24.44
N VAL A 258 13.32 -16.33 23.47
CA VAL A 258 13.52 -15.15 22.61
C VAL A 258 12.52 -14.03 22.86
N GLY A 259 11.68 -14.16 23.89
CA GLY A 259 10.70 -13.16 24.32
C GLY A 259 9.29 -13.45 23.81
N GLY A 260 8.29 -12.83 24.43
CA GLY A 260 6.88 -13.01 24.09
C GLY A 260 6.36 -14.43 24.31
N GLY A 261 6.98 -15.19 25.23
CA GLY A 261 6.64 -16.60 25.49
C GLY A 261 7.07 -17.58 24.41
N ARG A 262 7.86 -17.14 23.42
CA ARG A 262 8.39 -18.01 22.36
C ARG A 262 9.78 -18.53 22.75
N SER A 263 9.98 -19.83 22.54
CA SER A 263 11.28 -20.50 22.67
C SER A 263 11.57 -21.34 21.43
N PHE A 264 12.85 -21.60 21.17
CA PHE A 264 13.28 -22.57 20.17
C PHE A 264 14.56 -23.27 20.60
N SER A 265 14.84 -24.43 20.00
CA SER A 265 16.04 -25.22 20.27
C SER A 265 17.20 -24.76 19.41
N ILE A 266 18.37 -24.53 20.02
CA ILE A 266 19.64 -24.23 19.33
C ILE A 266 20.58 -25.43 19.30
N LEU A 267 20.45 -26.36 20.24
CA LEU A 267 21.17 -27.63 20.25
C LEU A 267 20.17 -28.78 20.49
N ALA A 268 20.54 -29.96 20.03
CA ALA A 268 19.86 -31.21 20.34
C ALA A 268 20.88 -32.25 20.82
N ALA A 269 20.56 -32.96 21.89
CA ALA A 269 21.31 -34.13 22.33
C ALA A 269 20.58 -35.40 21.87
N ASP A 270 21.22 -36.18 21.00
CA ASP A 270 20.78 -37.51 20.60
C ASP A 270 21.21 -38.52 21.68
N VAL A 271 20.24 -39.16 22.31
CA VAL A 271 20.46 -40.12 23.41
C VAL A 271 20.60 -41.52 22.85
N THR A 272 21.56 -42.29 23.36
CA THR A 272 21.79 -43.68 22.93
C THR A 272 20.60 -44.58 23.28
N GLU A 273 20.34 -45.64 22.49
CA GLU A 273 19.17 -46.53 22.67
C GLU A 273 19.08 -47.13 24.09
N ASP A 274 20.22 -47.41 24.70
CA ASP A 274 20.32 -47.99 26.06
C ASP A 274 19.92 -47.00 27.17
N GLU A 275 19.88 -45.71 26.88
CA GLU A 275 19.70 -44.62 27.85
C GLU A 275 18.34 -43.93 27.75
N VAL A 276 17.49 -44.37 26.81
CA VAL A 276 16.15 -43.79 26.56
C VAL A 276 15.24 -43.90 27.79
N ALA A 277 15.43 -44.93 28.61
CA ALA A 277 14.65 -45.13 29.84
C ALA A 277 14.92 -44.04 30.90
N ASP A 278 16.13 -43.46 30.90
CA ASP A 278 16.60 -42.49 31.89
C ASP A 278 16.74 -41.08 31.31
N ILE A 279 16.09 -40.81 30.16
CA ILE A 279 16.17 -39.53 29.43
C ILE A 279 15.78 -38.32 30.29
N HIS A 280 14.93 -38.52 31.30
CA HIS A 280 14.54 -37.47 32.22
C HIS A 280 15.69 -37.00 33.12
N ASP A 281 16.50 -37.96 33.58
CA ASP A 281 17.61 -37.70 34.50
C ASP A 281 18.79 -37.05 33.76
N LEU A 282 18.94 -37.35 32.47
CA LEU A 282 19.94 -36.77 31.58
C LEU A 282 19.75 -35.27 31.30
N ARG A 283 18.57 -34.70 31.54
CA ARG A 283 18.29 -33.28 31.20
C ARG A 283 19.24 -32.29 31.88
N THR A 284 19.63 -32.56 33.12
CA THR A 284 20.52 -31.67 33.88
C THR A 284 21.95 -31.74 33.35
N GLU A 285 22.41 -32.95 33.00
CA GLU A 285 23.72 -33.19 32.39
C GLU A 285 23.79 -32.54 31.00
N VAL A 286 22.82 -32.81 30.13
CA VAL A 286 22.71 -32.20 28.79
C VAL A 286 22.64 -30.68 28.85
N LYS A 287 21.95 -30.09 29.84
CA LYS A 287 21.95 -28.63 30.01
C LYS A 287 23.36 -28.12 30.31
N LYS A 288 24.06 -28.74 31.25
CA LYS A 288 25.41 -28.30 31.65
C LYS A 288 26.39 -28.43 30.49
N ASP A 289 26.36 -29.56 29.80
CA ASP A 289 27.27 -29.86 28.70
C ASP A 289 26.94 -29.01 27.46
N GLY A 290 25.65 -28.79 27.17
CA GLY A 290 25.20 -27.85 26.15
C GLY A 290 25.65 -26.41 26.41
N MET A 291 25.68 -25.97 27.68
CA MET A 291 26.26 -24.67 28.04
C MET A 291 27.76 -24.61 27.77
N GLU A 292 28.50 -25.68 28.05
CA GLU A 292 29.93 -25.77 27.76
C GLU A 292 30.22 -25.71 26.25
N VAL A 293 29.47 -26.47 25.46
CA VAL A 293 29.52 -26.40 23.98
C VAL A 293 29.25 -24.98 23.50
N MET A 294 28.16 -24.34 23.97
CA MET A 294 27.84 -22.96 23.57
C MET A 294 28.90 -21.94 23.98
N ASN A 295 29.54 -22.12 25.14
CA ASN A 295 30.64 -21.24 25.56
C ASN A 295 31.82 -21.34 24.60
N HIS A 296 32.14 -22.54 24.13
CA HIS A 296 33.16 -22.74 23.11
C HIS A 296 32.77 -22.09 21.77
N VAL A 297 31.52 -22.25 21.35
CA VAL A 297 30.98 -21.56 20.15
C VAL A 297 31.15 -20.05 20.27
N PHE A 298 30.84 -19.46 21.42
CA PHE A 298 31.02 -18.02 21.63
C PHE A 298 32.47 -17.58 21.61
N GLU A 299 33.40 -18.40 22.10
CA GLU A 299 34.84 -18.14 21.98
C GLU A 299 35.29 -18.16 20.52
N GLN A 300 34.84 -19.15 19.74
CA GLN A 300 35.12 -19.22 18.31
C GLN A 300 34.51 -18.04 17.54
N ILE A 301 33.27 -17.65 17.84
CA ILE A 301 32.61 -16.49 17.24
C ILE A 301 33.42 -15.22 17.51
N ARG A 302 33.88 -15.02 18.74
CA ARG A 302 34.64 -13.83 19.11
C ARG A 302 35.91 -13.66 18.28
N ASP A 303 36.55 -14.78 17.94
CA ASP A 303 37.84 -14.78 17.29
C ASP A 303 37.73 -14.91 15.75
N ASN A 304 36.69 -15.56 15.22
CA ASN A 304 36.59 -15.97 13.80
C ASN A 304 35.21 -15.77 13.14
N ALA A 305 34.22 -15.13 13.77
CA ALA A 305 32.89 -15.03 13.14
C ALA A 305 32.93 -14.25 11.80
N PRO A 306 32.05 -14.61 10.84
CA PRO A 306 31.86 -13.84 9.61
C PRO A 306 31.11 -12.53 9.90
N TYR A 307 31.78 -11.61 10.61
CA TYR A 307 31.24 -10.32 11.02
C TYR A 307 30.82 -9.44 9.84
N GLU A 308 31.41 -9.64 8.67
CA GLU A 308 31.09 -8.89 7.45
C GLU A 308 29.63 -9.08 7.03
N ALA A 309 29.16 -10.33 6.94
CA ALA A 309 27.76 -10.62 6.59
C ALA A 309 26.78 -10.08 7.65
N ALA A 310 27.10 -10.18 8.95
CA ALA A 310 26.26 -9.61 10.00
C ALA A 310 26.25 -8.07 9.98
N SER A 311 27.38 -7.44 9.64
CA SER A 311 27.47 -5.99 9.48
C SER A 311 26.64 -5.51 8.29
N GLU A 312 26.73 -6.23 7.16
CA GLU A 312 25.96 -5.96 5.95
C GLU A 312 24.46 -6.16 6.20
N GLY A 313 24.06 -7.24 6.88
CA GLY A 313 22.67 -7.45 7.30
C GLY A 313 22.15 -6.31 8.17
N GLY A 314 22.97 -5.80 9.09
CA GLY A 314 22.66 -4.62 9.89
C GLY A 314 22.45 -3.36 9.04
N ARG A 315 23.36 -3.10 8.09
CA ARG A 315 23.28 -1.99 7.14
C ARG A 315 22.01 -2.05 6.29
N ILE A 316 21.66 -3.23 5.77
CA ILE A 316 20.46 -3.47 4.97
C ILE A 316 19.19 -3.18 5.78
N LEU A 317 19.12 -3.61 7.05
CA LEU A 317 17.99 -3.29 7.92
C LEU A 317 17.87 -1.79 8.20
N ASP A 318 18.97 -1.09 8.42
CA ASP A 318 18.93 0.36 8.64
C ASP A 318 18.52 1.12 7.37
N GLU A 319 18.96 0.68 6.19
CA GLU A 319 18.49 1.21 4.91
C GLU A 319 17.01 0.88 4.66
N GLY A 320 16.57 -0.32 5.06
CA GLY A 320 15.16 -0.72 5.03
C GLY A 320 14.31 0.15 5.94
N LYS A 321 14.84 0.58 7.09
CA LYS A 321 14.15 1.48 8.01
C LYS A 321 13.98 2.86 7.38
N GLU A 322 15.04 3.42 6.80
CA GLU A 322 14.95 4.69 6.08
C GLU A 322 13.97 4.62 4.90
N ALA A 323 13.97 3.52 4.16
CA ALA A 323 13.04 3.31 3.05
C ALA A 323 11.57 3.19 3.53
N THR A 324 11.35 2.57 4.69
CA THR A 324 10.02 2.49 5.32
C THR A 324 9.55 3.85 5.81
N ASP A 325 10.42 4.63 6.46
CA ASP A 325 10.11 6.00 6.89
C ASP A 325 9.81 6.90 5.68
N ASN A 326 10.55 6.72 4.58
CA ASN A 326 10.28 7.42 3.33
C ASN A 326 8.94 7.00 2.71
N LEU A 327 8.61 5.71 2.72
CA LEU A 327 7.31 5.22 2.27
C LEU A 327 6.18 5.90 3.05
N GLU A 328 6.27 5.91 4.39
CA GLU A 328 5.27 6.53 5.26
C GLU A 328 5.10 8.03 4.93
N ARG A 329 6.21 8.77 4.86
CA ARG A 329 6.18 10.19 4.50
C ARG A 329 5.53 10.42 3.14
N THR A 330 5.91 9.65 2.12
CA THR A 330 5.37 9.78 0.76
C THR A 330 3.87 9.45 0.73
N LEU A 331 3.42 8.43 1.47
CA LEU A 331 1.99 8.12 1.62
C LEU A 331 1.21 9.27 2.30
N ILE A 332 1.76 9.90 3.33
CA ILE A 332 1.17 11.09 3.97
C ILE A 332 1.05 12.23 2.95
N GLU A 333 2.08 12.48 2.14
CA GLU A 333 2.05 13.51 1.10
C GLU A 333 0.96 13.26 0.06
N TYR A 334 0.83 12.03 -0.44
CA TYR A 334 -0.22 11.67 -1.41
C TYR A 334 -1.63 11.65 -0.81
N HIS A 335 -1.77 11.39 0.49
CA HIS A 335 -3.05 11.52 1.16
C HIS A 335 -3.52 12.99 1.25
N GLY A 336 -2.59 13.93 1.46
CA GLY A 336 -2.87 15.36 1.60
C GLY A 336 -2.97 16.15 0.29
N ARG A 337 -2.43 15.63 -0.83
CA ARG A 337 -2.41 16.32 -2.11
C ARG A 337 -3.57 15.90 -3.02
N PRO A 338 -4.12 16.82 -3.84
CA PRO A 338 -4.97 16.40 -4.95
C PRO A 338 -4.13 15.57 -5.94
N ILE A 339 -4.42 14.28 -6.05
CA ILE A 339 -3.74 13.36 -6.96
C ILE A 339 -4.30 13.60 -8.37
N ILE A 340 -3.60 14.42 -9.16
CA ILE A 340 -3.89 14.63 -10.58
C ILE A 340 -2.53 14.78 -11.26
N PRO A 341 -2.06 13.84 -12.13
CA PRO A 341 -2.24 14.10 -13.58
C PRO A 341 -2.15 12.88 -14.55
N GLY A 342 -2.51 13.10 -15.82
CA GLY A 342 -2.17 12.23 -16.97
C GLY A 342 -3.32 11.41 -17.56
N ASP A 343 -3.16 10.97 -18.83
CA ASP A 343 -4.10 10.14 -19.61
C ASP A 343 -4.32 8.78 -18.92
N CYS A 344 -5.18 8.78 -17.91
CA CYS A 344 -5.67 7.58 -17.27
C CYS A 344 -6.67 6.93 -18.24
N LYS A 345 -6.37 5.70 -18.68
CA LYS A 345 -7.26 4.91 -19.56
C LYS A 345 -8.70 4.78 -19.00
N TYR A 346 -8.86 4.90 -17.69
CA TYR A 346 -10.16 4.81 -17.02
C TYR A 346 -10.95 6.13 -17.05
N LEU A 347 -10.29 7.27 -17.30
CA LEU A 347 -10.98 8.53 -17.58
C LEU A 347 -11.56 8.55 -19.01
N ASP A 348 -11.01 7.75 -19.92
CA ASP A 348 -11.55 7.61 -21.28
C ASP A 348 -12.84 6.76 -21.32
N GLU A 349 -13.01 5.81 -20.40
CA GLU A 349 -14.23 5.01 -20.27
C GLU A 349 -15.44 5.83 -19.77
N ALA A 350 -15.19 6.96 -19.10
CA ALA A 350 -16.24 7.89 -18.63
C ALA A 350 -16.71 8.85 -19.73
N LYS A 351 -16.11 8.81 -20.94
CA LYS A 351 -16.59 9.59 -22.08
C LYS A 351 -17.95 9.03 -22.50
N LEU A 352 -19.00 9.84 -22.30
CA LEU A 352 -20.35 9.59 -22.81
C LEU A 352 -20.31 9.19 -24.29
N GLU A 353 -20.65 7.94 -24.59
CA GLU A 353 -21.13 7.53 -25.92
C GLU A 353 -22.52 8.12 -26.20
#